data_AF-A0A7M3ZW88-F1
#
_entry.id   AF-A0A7M3ZW88-F1
#
_cell.length_a   1.000
_cell.length_b   1.000
_cell.length_c   1.000
_cell.angle_alpha   90.00
_cell.angle_beta   90.00
_cell.angle_gamma   90.00
#
_symmetry.space_group_name_H-M   'P 1'
#
loop_
_entity.id
_entity.type
_entity.pdbx_description
1 polymer ?
#
loop_
_entity_poly.entity_id
_entity_poly.type
_entity_poly.pdbx_seq_one_letter_code
_entity_poly.pdbx_strand_id
1 'polypeptide(L)'
;EIELTAKDGLSLINGTSQMTAYSTIAQQELSELLILSDVVLAASMDARSCSLTPARPEVHEARPHPGQAAVAQRLRTILSGSQILDSHEACDRVQDPYSFRCAPQVHGAVYESFLRLEEMLHREINSATDNPLIFPEPDRPGPHEVVSQGNFHGEIVALACDAMSLALFELGSISERRMDQMLDPTRSGLPAFLASNSGLESGLMIVQYAAGSSLAELHGQTAPRTAFSTTTSAGQEDHVSMGATA
;
A
#
# COMPACT_ATOMS: atom_id res chain seq x y z
N GLU A 1 -37.08 5.14 -20.45
CA GLU A 1 -35.99 5.07 -21.44
C GLU A 1 -35.22 6.38 -21.40
N ILE A 2 -33.91 6.34 -21.58
CA ILE A 2 -33.07 7.53 -21.76
C ILE A 2 -32.81 7.66 -23.27
N GLU A 3 -33.15 8.80 -23.87
CA GLU A 3 -32.89 9.10 -25.28
C GLU A 3 -31.54 9.83 -25.38
N LEU A 4 -30.57 9.22 -26.09
CA LEU A 4 -29.22 9.79 -26.24
C LEU A 4 -29.15 10.72 -27.46
N THR A 5 -28.47 11.84 -27.30
CA THR A 5 -28.24 12.85 -28.33
C THR A 5 -26.74 12.99 -28.65
N ALA A 6 -26.36 14.08 -29.34
CA ALA A 6 -24.98 14.31 -29.73
C ALA A 6 -24.05 14.35 -28.49
N LYS A 7 -22.90 13.67 -28.57
CA LYS A 7 -21.87 13.55 -27.52
C LYS A 7 -22.26 12.71 -26.29
N ASP A 8 -23.54 12.46 -26.02
CA ASP A 8 -23.97 11.74 -24.80
C ASP A 8 -23.31 10.36 -24.67
N GLY A 9 -23.32 9.56 -25.74
CA GLY A 9 -22.73 8.21 -25.71
C GLY A 9 -21.23 8.21 -25.38
N LEU A 10 -20.46 9.13 -25.97
CA LEU A 10 -19.02 9.24 -25.70
C LEU A 10 -18.77 9.74 -24.28
N SER A 11 -19.52 10.75 -23.84
CA SER A 11 -19.38 11.33 -22.50
C SER A 11 -19.67 10.33 -21.37
N LEU A 12 -20.48 9.30 -21.64
CA LEU A 12 -20.80 8.27 -20.67
C LEU A 12 -19.70 7.21 -20.49
N ILE A 13 -18.86 6.99 -21.52
CA ILE A 13 -17.90 5.88 -21.54
C ILE A 13 -16.44 6.35 -21.54
N ASN A 14 -16.17 7.59 -21.93
CA ASN A 14 -14.83 8.09 -22.12
C ASN A 14 -14.32 8.79 -20.85
N GLY A 15 -13.24 8.26 -20.29
CA GLY A 15 -12.63 8.78 -19.08
C GLY A 15 -12.03 7.67 -18.22
N THR A 16 -11.61 8.05 -17.01
CA THR A 16 -10.90 7.17 -16.08
C THR A 16 -11.79 6.65 -14.95
N SER A 17 -13.11 6.83 -15.05
CA SER A 17 -14.06 6.56 -13.96
C SER A 17 -14.00 5.12 -13.44
N GLN A 18 -13.85 4.11 -14.31
CA GLN A 18 -13.80 2.72 -13.89
C GLN A 18 -12.54 2.41 -13.06
N MET A 19 -11.35 2.74 -13.59
CA MET A 19 -10.10 2.49 -12.86
C MET A 19 -10.05 3.31 -11.57
N THR A 20 -10.47 4.57 -11.61
CA THR A 20 -10.55 5.44 -10.42
C THR A 20 -11.49 4.85 -9.37
N ALA A 21 -12.61 4.25 -9.76
CA ALA A 21 -13.52 3.59 -8.82
C ALA A 21 -12.87 2.37 -8.15
N TYR A 22 -12.18 1.51 -8.91
CA TYR A 22 -11.46 0.37 -8.35
C TYR A 22 -10.33 0.81 -7.41
N SER A 23 -9.54 1.80 -7.81
CA SER A 23 -8.49 2.37 -6.98
C SER A 23 -9.05 3.01 -5.70
N THR A 24 -10.25 3.61 -5.75
CA THR A 24 -10.92 4.18 -4.57
C THR A 24 -11.37 3.09 -3.60
N ILE A 25 -11.95 1.99 -4.09
CA ILE A 25 -12.32 0.85 -3.25
C ILE A 25 -11.07 0.27 -2.58
N ALA A 26 -9.99 0.05 -3.35
CA ALA A 26 -8.72 -0.40 -2.81
C ALA A 26 -8.16 0.58 -1.76
N GLN A 27 -8.18 1.89 -2.03
CA GLN A 27 -7.73 2.91 -1.08
C GLN A 27 -8.52 2.87 0.24
N GLN A 28 -9.84 2.65 0.18
CA GLN A 28 -10.67 2.53 1.38
C GLN A 28 -10.26 1.31 2.22
N GLU A 29 -10.10 0.14 1.61
CA GLU A 29 -9.64 -1.07 2.31
C GLU A 29 -8.23 -0.88 2.90
N LEU A 30 -7.34 -0.22 2.16
CA LEU A 30 -5.98 0.06 2.60
C LEU A 30 -5.92 1.01 3.80
N SER A 31 -6.85 1.97 3.89
CA SER A 31 -6.89 2.91 5.02
C SER A 31 -7.02 2.20 6.37
N GLU A 32 -7.77 1.09 6.41
CA GLU A 32 -7.93 0.24 7.59
C GLU A 32 -6.77 -0.76 7.72
N LEU A 33 -6.40 -1.42 6.62
CA LEU A 33 -5.38 -2.47 6.61
C LEU A 33 -4.01 -1.95 7.08
N LEU A 34 -3.62 -0.73 6.69
CA LEU A 34 -2.35 -0.15 7.09
C LEU A 34 -2.29 0.11 8.60
N ILE A 35 -3.39 0.55 9.22
CA ILE A 35 -3.47 0.72 10.67
C ILE A 35 -3.41 -0.64 11.37
N LEU A 36 -4.14 -1.64 10.88
CA LEU A 36 -4.07 -3.01 11.39
C LEU A 36 -2.66 -3.59 11.27
N SER A 37 -1.93 -3.27 10.20
CA SER A 37 -0.55 -3.73 10.01
C SER A 37 0.39 -3.20 11.09
N ASP A 38 0.21 -1.95 11.54
CA ASP A 38 0.98 -1.34 12.63
C ASP A 38 0.60 -1.97 13.98
N VAL A 39 -0.67 -2.35 14.19
CA VAL A 39 -1.13 -3.08 15.39
C VAL A 39 -0.54 -4.48 15.43
N VAL A 40 -0.54 -5.22 14.31
CA VAL A 40 0.08 -6.55 14.20
C VAL A 40 1.60 -6.46 14.44
N LEU A 41 2.25 -5.43 13.91
CA LEU A 41 3.66 -5.14 14.19
C LEU A 41 3.88 -4.91 15.69
N ALA A 42 3.08 -4.06 16.33
CA ALA A 42 3.19 -3.79 17.76
C ALA A 42 3.01 -5.08 18.59
N ALA A 43 1.96 -5.86 18.32
CA ALA A 43 1.73 -7.13 18.99
C ALA A 43 2.90 -8.12 18.80
N SER A 44 3.49 -8.16 17.59
CA SER A 44 4.66 -9.00 17.31
C SER A 44 5.91 -8.51 18.04
N MET A 45 6.12 -7.19 18.12
CA MET A 45 7.21 -6.59 18.89
C MET A 45 7.08 -6.90 20.37
N ASP A 46 5.85 -6.84 20.90
CA ASP A 46 5.55 -7.14 22.29
C ASP A 46 5.83 -8.61 22.62
N ALA A 47 5.28 -9.52 21.82
CA ALA A 47 5.49 -10.96 21.95
C ALA A 47 6.97 -11.37 21.84
N ARG A 48 7.76 -10.63 21.07
CA ARG A 48 9.20 -10.86 20.89
C ARG A 48 10.06 -10.09 21.90
N SER A 49 9.43 -9.31 22.77
CA SER A 49 10.07 -8.42 23.75
C SER A 49 11.11 -7.51 23.08
N CYS A 50 10.74 -6.86 21.98
CA CYS A 50 11.62 -5.99 21.21
C CYS A 50 11.93 -4.67 21.91
N SER A 51 13.06 -4.06 21.60
CA SER A 51 13.37 -2.71 22.09
C SER A 51 12.52 -1.67 21.38
N LEU A 52 11.91 -0.77 22.17
CA LEU A 52 11.23 0.42 21.65
C LEU A 52 12.20 1.61 21.43
N THR A 53 13.46 1.48 21.85
CA THR A 53 14.49 2.52 21.70
C THR A 53 14.67 2.99 20.26
N PRO A 54 14.68 2.12 19.22
CA PRO A 54 14.77 2.56 17.84
C PRO A 54 13.62 3.45 17.37
N ALA A 55 12.47 3.41 18.06
CA ALA A 55 11.31 4.22 17.76
C ALA A 55 11.36 5.61 18.41
N ARG A 56 12.45 6.01 19.07
CA ARG A 56 12.60 7.31 19.76
C ARG A 56 12.41 8.51 18.82
N PRO A 57 11.67 9.57 19.21
CA PRO A 57 11.40 10.74 18.35
C PRO A 57 12.62 11.30 17.63
N GLU A 58 13.72 11.51 18.34
CA GLU A 58 14.97 12.08 17.83
C GLU A 58 15.61 11.25 16.70
N VAL A 59 15.41 9.92 16.69
CA VAL A 59 15.88 9.04 15.61
C VAL A 59 15.13 9.34 14.32
N HIS A 60 13.83 9.61 14.43
CA HIS A 60 12.95 9.88 13.29
C HIS A 60 12.97 11.36 12.88
N GLU A 61 13.29 12.28 13.78
CA GLU A 61 13.56 13.68 13.47
C GLU A 61 14.89 13.83 12.69
N ALA A 62 15.90 13.02 13.02
CA ALA A 62 17.17 13.00 12.31
C ALA A 62 17.06 12.54 10.84
N ARG A 63 15.96 11.86 10.48
CA ARG A 63 15.63 11.45 9.11
C ARG A 63 14.14 11.74 8.83
N PRO A 64 13.78 12.96 8.44
CA PRO A 64 12.43 13.52 8.57
C PRO A 64 11.46 13.06 7.46
N HIS A 65 11.32 11.75 7.29
CA HIS A 65 10.26 11.16 6.47
C HIS A 65 8.96 11.11 7.30
N PRO A 66 7.87 11.78 6.87
CA PRO A 66 6.65 11.89 7.67
C PRO A 66 6.02 10.54 7.97
N GLY A 67 6.02 9.59 7.02
CA GLY A 67 5.45 8.27 7.27
C GLY A 67 6.26 7.47 8.28
N GLN A 68 7.59 7.58 8.20
CA GLN A 68 8.50 6.94 9.16
C GLN A 68 8.25 7.47 10.59
N ALA A 69 8.10 8.78 10.75
CA ALA A 69 7.80 9.39 12.04
C ALA A 69 6.42 9.01 12.57
N ALA A 70 5.40 8.97 11.69
CA ALA A 70 4.04 8.58 12.05
C ALA A 70 3.96 7.14 12.57
N VAL A 71 4.58 6.18 11.87
CA VAL A 71 4.60 4.78 12.34
C VAL A 71 5.35 4.65 13.66
N ALA A 72 6.52 5.29 13.79
CA ALA A 72 7.26 5.26 15.05
C ALA A 72 6.45 5.83 16.22
N GLN A 73 5.70 6.91 16.00
CA GLN A 73 4.80 7.47 16.99
C GLN A 73 3.68 6.50 17.35
N ARG A 74 3.02 5.88 16.36
CA ARG A 74 1.97 4.88 16.59
C ARG A 74 2.49 3.71 17.43
N LEU A 75 3.67 3.18 17.13
CA LEU A 75 4.28 2.12 17.93
C LEU A 75 4.53 2.54 19.37
N ARG A 76 5.09 3.74 19.60
CA ARG A 76 5.27 4.26 20.97
C ARG A 76 3.96 4.40 21.72
N THR A 77 2.90 4.83 21.04
CA THR A 77 1.56 4.96 21.64
C THR A 77 0.95 3.61 21.97
N ILE A 78 0.96 2.65 21.03
CA ILE A 78 0.33 1.33 21.20
C ILE A 78 1.05 0.52 22.29
N LEU A 79 2.38 0.60 22.34
CA LEU A 79 3.21 -0.20 23.25
C LEU A 79 3.47 0.50 24.60
N SER A 80 2.89 1.67 24.83
CA SER A 80 3.05 2.42 26.06
C SER A 80 2.55 1.61 27.26
N GLY A 81 3.45 1.32 28.22
CA GLY A 81 3.11 0.60 29.45
C GLY A 81 3.04 -0.92 29.29
N SER A 82 3.61 -1.49 28.21
CA SER A 82 3.73 -2.94 28.10
C SER A 82 4.70 -3.50 29.14
N GLN A 83 4.18 -4.34 30.03
CA GLN A 83 4.97 -5.10 31.00
C GLN A 83 5.92 -6.11 30.33
N ILE A 84 5.58 -6.60 29.13
CA ILE A 84 6.42 -7.57 28.41
C ILE A 84 7.66 -6.85 27.85
N LEU A 85 7.50 -5.65 27.29
CA LEU A 85 8.64 -4.84 26.87
C LEU A 85 9.51 -4.43 28.05
N ASP A 86 8.89 -3.99 29.15
CA ASP A 86 9.61 -3.59 30.36
C ASP A 86 10.44 -4.76 30.94
N SER A 87 9.96 -6.01 30.81
CA SER A 87 10.69 -7.20 31.26
C SER A 87 12.03 -7.43 30.54
N HIS A 88 12.26 -6.74 29.42
CA HIS A 88 13.43 -6.90 28.56
C HIS A 88 14.47 -5.78 28.74
N GLU A 89 14.31 -4.89 29.72
CA GLU A 89 15.26 -3.79 29.99
C GLU A 89 16.68 -4.28 30.30
N ALA A 90 16.81 -5.47 30.92
CA ALA A 90 18.09 -6.07 31.32
C ALA A 90 18.54 -7.27 30.44
N CYS A 91 18.11 -7.33 29.18
CA CYS A 91 18.47 -8.42 28.27
C CYS A 91 19.82 -8.21 27.56
N ASP A 92 20.55 -9.31 27.29
CA ASP A 92 21.81 -9.32 26.56
C ASP A 92 21.69 -8.99 25.05
N ARG A 93 20.45 -8.96 24.51
CA ARG A 93 20.22 -8.68 23.08
C ARG A 93 20.48 -7.21 22.76
N VAL A 94 21.58 -6.95 22.05
CA VAL A 94 21.99 -5.60 21.64
C VAL A 94 21.07 -4.98 20.59
N GLN A 95 20.58 -5.78 19.63
CA GLN A 95 19.73 -5.29 18.54
C GLN A 95 18.67 -6.30 18.14
N ASP A 96 17.47 -5.81 17.85
CA ASP A 96 16.44 -6.61 17.20
C ASP A 96 16.71 -6.80 15.69
N PRO A 97 16.19 -7.90 15.11
CA PRO A 97 16.18 -8.12 13.66
C PRO A 97 15.51 -6.97 12.91
N TYR A 98 15.89 -6.77 11.65
CA TYR A 98 15.41 -5.64 10.84
C TYR A 98 13.90 -5.66 10.61
N SER A 99 13.27 -6.84 10.57
CA SER A 99 11.81 -6.96 10.42
C SER A 99 11.01 -6.33 11.58
N PHE A 100 11.67 -6.06 12.71
CA PHE A 100 11.15 -5.28 13.82
C PHE A 100 11.80 -3.90 13.89
N ARG A 101 13.14 -3.83 13.93
CA ARG A 101 13.88 -2.59 14.17
C ARG A 101 13.74 -1.56 13.06
N CYS A 102 13.65 -2.03 11.81
CA CYS A 102 13.48 -1.17 10.63
C CYS A 102 12.00 -1.00 10.25
N ALA A 103 11.07 -1.48 11.08
CA ALA A 103 9.65 -1.46 10.74
C ALA A 103 9.09 -0.04 10.53
N PRO A 104 9.44 1.00 11.31
CA PRO A 104 9.03 2.37 11.00
C PRO A 104 9.49 2.84 9.62
N GLN A 105 10.70 2.45 9.18
CA GLN A 105 11.24 2.83 7.89
C GLN A 105 10.50 2.15 6.73
N VAL A 106 10.08 0.89 6.90
CA VAL A 106 9.36 0.14 5.87
C VAL A 106 7.87 0.48 5.86
N HIS A 107 7.17 0.32 6.99
CA HIS A 107 5.75 0.67 7.10
C HIS A 107 5.53 2.16 6.80
N GLY A 108 6.47 3.03 7.20
CA GLY A 108 6.41 4.46 6.92
C GLY A 108 6.51 4.79 5.43
N ALA A 109 7.37 4.11 4.69
CA ALA A 109 7.45 4.26 3.24
C ALA A 109 6.16 3.81 2.54
N VAL A 110 5.57 2.69 2.99
CA VAL A 110 4.27 2.20 2.50
C VAL A 110 3.16 3.20 2.80
N TYR A 111 3.14 3.76 4.01
CA TYR A 111 2.17 4.79 4.38
C TYR A 111 2.31 6.07 3.53
N GLU A 112 3.52 6.49 3.20
CA GLU A 112 3.72 7.61 2.28
C GLU A 112 3.26 7.29 0.84
N SER A 113 3.44 6.06 0.35
CA SER A 113 2.87 5.65 -0.93
C SER A 113 1.34 5.69 -0.92
N PHE A 114 0.72 5.28 0.19
CA PHE A 114 -0.73 5.40 0.38
C PHE A 114 -1.22 6.85 0.37
N LEU A 115 -0.51 7.77 1.04
CA LEU A 115 -0.86 9.20 1.01
C LEU A 115 -0.78 9.79 -0.40
N ARG A 116 0.21 9.35 -1.20
CA ARG A 116 0.31 9.74 -2.62
C ARG A 116 -0.84 9.19 -3.45
N LEU A 117 -1.26 7.95 -3.21
CA LEU A 117 -2.44 7.34 -3.84
C LEU A 117 -3.70 8.15 -3.50
N GLU A 118 -3.92 8.46 -2.22
CA GLU A 118 -5.06 9.25 -1.76
C GLU A 118 -5.10 10.65 -2.39
N GLU A 119 -3.97 11.35 -2.41
CA GLU A 119 -3.87 12.67 -3.05
C GLU A 119 -4.16 12.60 -4.56
N MET A 120 -3.64 11.57 -5.24
CA MET A 120 -3.90 11.34 -6.66
C MET A 120 -5.40 11.09 -6.90
N LEU A 121 -6.03 10.19 -6.14
CA LEU A 121 -7.46 9.89 -6.28
C LEU A 121 -8.34 11.11 -6.02
N HIS A 122 -8.00 11.92 -5.01
CA HIS A 122 -8.73 13.14 -4.74
C HIS A 122 -8.70 14.11 -5.94
N ARG A 123 -7.60 14.19 -6.67
CA ARG A 123 -7.52 15.00 -7.89
C ARG A 123 -8.28 14.35 -9.04
N GLU A 124 -8.09 13.05 -9.26
CA GLU A 124 -8.67 12.32 -10.39
C GLU A 124 -10.20 12.29 -10.34
N ILE A 125 -10.79 12.00 -9.17
CA ILE A 125 -12.25 11.98 -8.97
C ILE A 125 -12.90 13.33 -9.28
N ASN A 126 -12.17 14.43 -9.06
CA ASN A 126 -12.65 15.78 -9.30
C ASN A 126 -12.21 16.35 -10.66
N SER A 127 -11.70 15.50 -11.57
CA SER A 127 -11.20 15.92 -12.88
C SER A 127 -12.21 15.67 -14.01
N ALA A 128 -12.17 16.53 -15.03
CA ALA A 128 -12.90 16.31 -16.29
C ALA A 128 -12.05 15.42 -17.23
N THR A 129 -12.35 14.13 -17.26
CA THR A 129 -11.55 13.11 -17.95
C THR A 129 -12.11 12.70 -19.32
N ASP A 130 -13.27 13.23 -19.72
CA ASP A 130 -13.87 13.00 -21.03
C ASP A 130 -13.15 13.78 -22.16
N ASN A 131 -13.38 13.40 -23.41
CA ASN A 131 -12.96 14.11 -24.62
C ASN A 131 -14.05 14.04 -25.72
N PRO A 132 -14.30 15.14 -26.46
CA PRO A 132 -13.71 16.48 -26.28
C PRO A 132 -14.34 17.24 -25.12
N LEU A 133 -13.58 18.17 -24.54
CA LEU A 133 -14.10 19.09 -23.53
C LEU A 133 -14.65 20.35 -24.19
N ILE A 134 -15.63 20.96 -23.52
CA ILE A 134 -16.28 22.20 -23.97
C ILE A 134 -15.94 23.28 -22.95
N PHE A 135 -15.41 24.40 -23.42
CA PHE A 135 -14.99 25.55 -22.61
C PHE A 135 -15.86 26.76 -22.93
N PRO A 136 -17.10 26.82 -22.42
CA PRO A 136 -18.01 27.90 -22.77
C PRO A 136 -17.52 29.25 -22.23
N GLU A 137 -17.41 30.26 -23.09
CA GLU A 137 -17.41 31.67 -22.71
C GLU A 137 -18.88 32.13 -22.64
N PRO A 138 -19.42 32.45 -21.44
CA PRO A 138 -20.84 32.76 -21.28
C PRO A 138 -21.33 33.93 -22.16
N ASP A 139 -20.44 34.84 -22.54
CA ASP A 139 -20.69 36.00 -23.38
C ASP A 139 -20.37 35.80 -24.87
N ARG A 140 -19.74 34.68 -25.26
CA ARG A 140 -19.30 34.41 -26.64
C ARG A 140 -19.42 32.94 -27.07
N PRO A 141 -20.61 32.32 -26.96
CA PRO A 141 -20.78 30.91 -27.31
C PRO A 141 -20.47 30.64 -28.80
N GLY A 142 -19.57 29.69 -29.08
CA GLY A 142 -19.18 29.36 -30.45
C GLY A 142 -18.40 28.04 -30.61
N PRO A 143 -18.22 27.53 -31.84
CA PRO A 143 -17.56 26.25 -32.14
C PRO A 143 -16.07 26.20 -31.76
N HIS A 144 -15.46 27.32 -31.38
CA HIS A 144 -14.06 27.44 -31.00
C HIS A 144 -13.77 27.01 -29.55
N GLU A 145 -14.80 26.57 -28.81
CA GLU A 145 -14.72 26.19 -27.39
C GLU A 145 -14.63 24.66 -27.20
N VAL A 146 -14.71 23.88 -28.28
CA VAL A 146 -14.59 22.41 -28.23
C VAL A 146 -13.15 22.02 -28.47
N VAL A 147 -12.50 21.47 -27.44
CA VAL A 147 -11.09 21.09 -27.50
C VAL A 147 -10.97 19.58 -27.42
N SER A 148 -10.39 18.98 -28.46
CA SER A 148 -9.98 17.58 -28.44
C SER A 148 -8.63 17.44 -27.74
N GLN A 149 -8.55 16.52 -26.78
CA GLN A 149 -7.49 16.43 -25.77
C GLN A 149 -7.43 14.99 -25.19
N GLY A 150 -6.46 14.68 -24.31
CA GLY A 150 -6.15 13.32 -23.85
C GLY A 150 -6.40 12.97 -22.36
N ASN A 151 -7.24 13.71 -21.62
CA ASN A 151 -7.48 13.52 -20.18
C ASN A 151 -8.14 12.18 -19.84
N PHE A 152 -8.63 11.43 -20.82
CA PHE A 152 -9.12 10.07 -20.62
C PHE A 152 -7.98 9.06 -20.40
N HIS A 153 -6.74 9.45 -20.67
CA HIS A 153 -5.57 8.58 -20.50
C HIS A 153 -5.18 8.46 -19.03
N GLY A 154 -5.52 7.33 -18.40
CA GLY A 154 -5.32 7.10 -16.97
C GLY A 154 -3.90 6.73 -16.54
N GLU A 155 -2.86 7.34 -17.12
CA GLU A 155 -1.45 7.02 -16.79
C GLU A 155 -1.13 7.32 -15.33
N ILE A 156 -1.65 8.45 -14.83
CA ILE A 156 -1.40 8.88 -13.45
C ILE A 156 -2.02 7.93 -12.42
N VAL A 157 -3.20 7.38 -12.73
CA VAL A 157 -3.87 6.38 -11.90
C VAL A 157 -3.05 5.08 -11.91
N ALA A 158 -2.66 4.63 -13.10
CA ALA A 158 -1.95 3.38 -13.30
C ALA A 158 -0.60 3.35 -12.55
N LEU A 159 0.22 4.41 -12.69
CA LEU A 159 1.53 4.49 -12.03
C LEU A 159 1.42 4.55 -10.51
N ALA A 160 0.39 5.23 -9.98
CA ALA A 160 0.14 5.28 -8.55
C ALA A 160 -0.31 3.92 -8.00
N CYS A 161 -1.17 3.19 -8.73
CA CYS A 161 -1.59 1.84 -8.38
C CYS A 161 -0.43 0.84 -8.41
N ASP A 162 0.40 0.84 -9.46
CA ASP A 162 1.60 -0.02 -9.54
C ASP A 162 2.57 0.26 -8.37
N ALA A 163 2.79 1.54 -8.04
CA ALA A 163 3.64 1.92 -6.92
C ALA A 163 3.07 1.43 -5.57
N MET A 164 1.75 1.48 -5.41
CA MET A 164 1.08 0.95 -4.21
C MET A 164 1.15 -0.58 -4.15
N SER A 165 0.96 -1.28 -5.28
CA SER A 165 1.08 -2.74 -5.38
C SER A 165 2.45 -3.23 -4.89
N LEU A 166 3.52 -2.59 -5.35
CA LEU A 166 4.88 -2.87 -4.86
C LEU A 166 5.03 -2.57 -3.36
N ALA A 167 4.47 -1.47 -2.87
CA ALA A 167 4.51 -1.12 -1.46
C ALA A 167 3.78 -2.17 -0.57
N LEU A 168 2.68 -2.74 -1.04
CA LEU A 168 1.97 -3.82 -0.34
C LEU A 168 2.78 -5.10 -0.27
N PHE A 169 3.53 -5.44 -1.33
CA PHE A 169 4.46 -6.55 -1.29
C PHE A 169 5.52 -6.35 -0.19
N GLU A 170 6.13 -5.16 -0.09
CA GLU A 170 7.11 -4.86 0.96
C GLU A 170 6.51 -4.98 2.38
N LEU A 171 5.27 -4.55 2.56
CA LEU A 171 4.55 -4.69 3.84
C LEU A 171 4.28 -6.16 4.20
N GLY A 172 3.84 -6.96 3.23
CA GLY A 172 3.65 -8.41 3.38
C GLY A 172 4.96 -9.13 3.68
N SER A 173 6.02 -8.78 2.94
CA SER A 173 7.37 -9.34 3.06
C SER A 173 7.93 -9.13 4.46
N ILE A 174 7.92 -7.88 4.97
CA ILE A 174 8.44 -7.61 6.31
C ILE A 174 7.61 -8.30 7.41
N SER A 175 6.30 -8.45 7.20
CA SER A 175 5.43 -9.17 8.13
C SER A 175 5.73 -10.66 8.19
N GLU A 176 5.91 -11.31 7.04
CA GLU A 176 6.29 -12.72 6.98
C GLU A 176 7.69 -12.94 7.59
N ARG A 177 8.65 -12.02 7.35
CA ARG A 177 9.95 -12.06 8.02
C ARG A 177 9.84 -11.96 9.54
N ARG A 178 8.83 -11.28 10.11
CA ARG A 178 8.58 -11.31 11.57
C ARG A 178 8.08 -12.67 12.01
N MET A 179 7.21 -13.32 11.25
CA MET A 179 6.78 -14.70 11.54
C MET A 179 7.99 -15.64 11.58
N ASP A 180 8.86 -15.59 10.58
CA ASP A 180 10.07 -16.41 10.54
C ASP A 180 11.00 -16.19 11.76
N GLN A 181 11.11 -14.95 12.23
CA GLN A 181 11.88 -14.64 13.45
C GLN A 181 11.25 -15.19 14.74
N MET A 182 9.92 -15.34 14.78
CA MET A 182 9.20 -15.82 15.97
C MET A 182 9.10 -17.35 16.02
N LEU A 183 8.94 -18.00 14.88
CA LEU A 183 8.66 -19.44 14.80
C LEU A 183 9.90 -20.32 14.92
N ASP A 184 11.10 -19.77 14.68
CA ASP A 184 12.35 -20.50 14.89
C ASP A 184 12.87 -20.31 16.33
N PRO A 185 12.97 -21.38 17.14
CA PRO A 185 13.37 -21.30 18.54
C PRO A 185 14.82 -20.80 18.71
N THR A 186 15.69 -21.01 17.72
CA THR A 186 17.08 -20.53 17.76
C THR A 186 17.16 -19.01 17.63
N ARG A 187 16.16 -18.39 16.99
CA ARG A 187 16.04 -16.94 16.84
C ARG A 187 15.18 -16.34 17.91
N SER A 188 14.05 -16.96 18.26
CA SER A 188 13.05 -16.36 19.16
C SER A 188 13.31 -16.62 20.63
N GLY A 189 13.95 -17.74 20.98
CA GLY A 189 14.00 -18.24 22.36
C GLY A 189 12.65 -18.77 22.87
N LEU A 190 11.64 -18.87 22.00
CA LEU A 190 10.31 -19.41 22.28
C LEU A 190 10.24 -20.88 21.85
N PRO A 191 9.20 -21.64 22.28
CA PRO A 191 8.97 -22.99 21.78
C PRO A 191 8.92 -23.03 20.25
N ALA A 192 9.40 -24.14 19.66
CA ALA A 192 9.44 -24.29 18.21
C ALA A 192 8.04 -24.13 17.60
N PHE A 193 7.93 -23.26 16.58
CA PHE A 193 6.66 -22.91 15.93
C PHE A 193 5.57 -22.42 16.88
N LEU A 194 5.95 -21.93 18.07
CA LEU A 194 5.04 -21.58 19.17
C LEU A 194 4.09 -22.72 19.57
N ALA A 195 4.53 -23.97 19.40
CA ALA A 195 3.83 -25.14 19.89
C ALA A 195 3.86 -25.21 21.43
N SER A 196 2.75 -25.58 22.06
CA SER A 196 2.70 -25.89 23.49
C SER A 196 3.51 -27.16 23.81
N ASN A 197 3.43 -28.19 22.94
CA ASN A 197 4.15 -29.46 23.06
C ASN A 197 4.96 -29.77 21.79
N SER A 198 6.12 -29.11 21.66
CA SER A 198 7.02 -29.28 20.51
C SER A 198 7.36 -30.77 20.28
N GLY A 199 7.19 -31.25 19.04
CA GLY A 199 7.43 -32.64 18.65
C GLY A 199 6.19 -33.55 18.68
N LEU A 200 5.13 -33.15 19.39
CA LEU A 200 3.81 -33.79 19.33
C LEU A 200 2.82 -33.03 18.45
N GLU A 201 2.97 -31.71 18.36
CA GLU A 201 2.16 -30.86 17.51
C GLU A 201 3.02 -29.93 16.66
N SER A 202 2.41 -29.39 15.60
CA SER A 202 3.08 -28.52 14.63
C SER A 202 2.99 -27.03 14.96
N GLY A 203 2.25 -26.63 16.01
CA GLY A 203 2.02 -25.23 16.35
C GLY A 203 1.55 -24.42 15.13
N LEU A 204 2.23 -23.31 14.86
CA LEU A 204 1.95 -22.41 13.75
C LEU A 204 2.77 -22.70 12.47
N MET A 205 3.44 -23.85 12.38
CA MET A 205 4.26 -24.21 11.22
C MET A 205 3.50 -24.10 9.89
N ILE A 206 2.28 -24.64 9.81
CA ILE A 206 1.47 -24.60 8.59
C ILE A 206 0.94 -23.19 8.30
N VAL A 207 0.74 -22.37 9.33
CA VAL A 207 0.36 -20.96 9.16
C VAL A 207 1.49 -20.19 8.45
N GLN A 208 2.75 -20.49 8.76
CA GLN A 208 3.90 -19.92 8.04
C GLN A 208 3.91 -20.33 6.56
N TYR A 209 3.50 -21.55 6.22
CA TYR A 209 3.42 -21.99 4.82
C TYR A 209 2.36 -21.20 4.05
N ALA A 210 1.20 -20.97 4.67
CA ALA A 210 0.15 -20.14 4.09
C ALA A 210 0.66 -18.69 3.87
N ALA A 211 1.34 -18.11 4.87
CA ALA A 211 1.93 -16.78 4.74
C ALA A 211 2.98 -16.70 3.61
N GLY A 212 3.86 -17.70 3.51
CA GLY A 212 4.84 -17.80 2.42
C GLY A 212 4.19 -17.95 1.05
N SER A 213 3.09 -18.71 0.95
CA SER A 213 2.32 -18.83 -0.30
C SER A 213 1.67 -17.51 -0.70
N SER A 214 1.04 -16.79 0.25
CA SER A 214 0.46 -15.47 0.00
C SER A 214 1.53 -14.46 -0.42
N LEU A 215 2.72 -14.49 0.19
CA LEU A 215 3.83 -13.63 -0.21
C LEU A 215 4.32 -13.94 -1.63
N ALA A 216 4.38 -15.21 -2.01
CA ALA A 216 4.74 -15.61 -3.37
C ALA A 216 3.71 -15.13 -4.42
N GLU A 217 2.42 -15.17 -4.07
CA GLU A 217 1.36 -14.62 -4.91
C GLU A 217 1.49 -13.10 -5.08
N LEU A 218 1.70 -12.37 -3.98
CA LEU A 218 1.96 -10.92 -4.02
C LEU A 218 3.17 -10.61 -4.89
N HIS A 219 4.28 -11.34 -4.73
CA HIS A 219 5.48 -11.17 -5.54
C HIS A 219 5.18 -11.31 -7.04
N GLY A 220 4.39 -12.31 -7.43
CA GLY A 220 3.97 -12.51 -8.82
C GLY A 220 3.16 -11.35 -9.40
N GLN A 221 2.58 -10.49 -8.55
CA GLN A 221 1.79 -9.32 -8.94
C GLN A 221 2.59 -8.00 -8.92
N THR A 222 3.85 -8.00 -8.47
CA THR A 222 4.68 -6.78 -8.36
C THR A 222 5.17 -6.22 -9.69
N ALA A 223 5.12 -6.99 -10.77
CA ALA A 223 5.54 -6.51 -12.09
C ALA A 223 4.58 -5.39 -12.56
N PRO A 224 5.08 -4.16 -12.79
CA PRO A 224 4.24 -3.01 -13.10
C PRO A 224 3.46 -3.25 -14.39
N ARG A 225 2.15 -2.98 -14.36
CA ARG A 225 1.28 -3.11 -15.54
C ARG A 225 1.51 -1.96 -16.52
N THR A 226 1.93 -0.81 -16.02
CA THR A 226 2.34 0.37 -16.80
C THR A 226 3.62 0.18 -17.62
N ALA A 227 4.42 -0.86 -17.35
CA ALA A 227 5.60 -1.20 -18.17
C ALA A 227 5.24 -1.86 -19.51
N PHE A 228 3.95 -1.94 -19.85
CA PHE A 228 3.46 -2.49 -21.11
C PHE A 228 2.38 -1.60 -21.71
N SER A 229 2.42 -1.45 -23.03
CA SER A 229 1.37 -0.83 -23.84
C SER A 229 1.38 -1.49 -25.22
N THR A 230 0.23 -1.56 -25.88
CA THR A 230 0.11 -2.04 -27.25
C THR A 230 -0.85 -1.16 -28.03
N THR A 231 -0.58 -1.00 -29.32
CA THR A 231 -1.44 -0.22 -30.19
C THR A 231 -2.78 -0.93 -30.44
N THR A 232 -3.85 -0.15 -30.43
CA THR A 232 -5.20 -0.52 -30.85
C THR A 232 -5.68 0.41 -31.96
N SER A 233 -6.88 0.13 -32.49
CA SER A 233 -7.57 1.06 -33.42
C SER A 233 -6.71 1.47 -34.63
N ALA A 234 -6.04 0.49 -35.25
CA ALA A 234 -5.19 0.65 -36.44
C ALA A 234 -4.05 1.69 -36.30
N GLY A 235 -3.49 1.85 -35.10
CA GLY A 235 -2.40 2.79 -34.86
C GLY A 235 -2.85 4.14 -34.31
N GLN A 236 -4.16 4.38 -34.18
CA GLN A 236 -4.67 5.65 -33.68
C GLN A 236 -4.58 5.76 -32.14
N GLU A 237 -4.78 4.64 -31.45
CA GLU A 237 -4.56 4.48 -30.02
C GLU A 237 -3.23 3.73 -29.86
N ASP A 238 -2.12 4.45 -29.99
CA ASP A 238 -0.76 3.88 -30.02
C ASP A 238 -0.11 3.77 -28.64
N HIS A 239 -0.70 4.38 -27.62
CA HIS A 239 -0.28 4.31 -26.23
C HIS A 239 -1.47 4.22 -25.26
N VAL A 240 -1.41 3.30 -24.30
CA VAL A 240 -2.43 3.10 -23.25
C VAL A 240 -1.77 2.89 -21.88
N SER A 241 -2.48 3.20 -20.80
CA SER A 241 -1.93 3.15 -19.44
C SER A 241 -1.98 1.79 -18.75
N MET A 242 -2.81 0.86 -19.24
CA MET A 242 -3.17 -0.37 -18.52
C MET A 242 -3.79 -0.12 -17.12
N GLY A 243 -4.31 1.08 -16.86
CA GLY A 243 -4.69 1.52 -15.51
C GLY A 243 -5.81 0.75 -14.82
N ALA A 244 -6.68 0.06 -15.56
CA ALA A 244 -7.67 -0.84 -14.94
C ALA A 244 -7.07 -2.19 -14.50
N THR A 245 -5.87 -2.54 -14.98
CA THR A 245 -5.15 -3.77 -14.62
C THR A 245 -4.11 -3.53 -13.52
N ALA A 246 -3.53 -2.32 -13.47
CA ALA A 246 -2.66 -1.85 -12.40
C ALA A 246 -3.42 -1.77 -11.06
#